data_AF-A0A160P5A8-F1
#
_entry.id   AF-A0A160P5A8-F1
#
_cell.length_a   1.000
_cell.length_b   1.000
_cell.length_c   1.000
_cell.angle_alpha   90.00
_cell.angle_beta   90.00
_cell.angle_gamma   90.00
#
_symmetry.space_group_name_H-M   'P 1'
#
loop_
_entity.id
_entity.type
_entity.pdbx_description
1 polymer ?
#
loop_
_entity_poly.entity_id
_entity_poly.type
_entity_poly.pdbx_seq_one_letter_code
_entity_poly.pdbx_strand_id
1 'polypeptide(L)'
;MTSISSPSVVEATRTSPCEPVEEVFSRHLERRPESAGAARRLVSAALRSWGLESAETDACLIVSELVGNAALHARYSRILVTVARVQPDLVRIAVVDRSRALPELHEPGAHEESGRGLATVDALCGGRWGVDPLGWGKHVWVLLETGGAGR
;
A
#
# COMPACT_ATOMS: atom_id res chain seq x y z
N MET A 1 0.86 33.77 24.96
CA MET A 1 1.03 33.52 23.51
C MET A 1 1.74 32.19 23.38
N THR A 2 0.98 31.10 23.34
CA THR A 2 1.53 29.74 23.30
C THR A 2 1.65 29.37 21.82
N SER A 3 2.88 29.33 21.31
CA SER A 3 3.18 28.76 19.99
C SER A 3 2.66 27.33 19.95
N ILE A 4 1.64 27.10 19.12
CA ILE A 4 1.22 25.76 18.75
C ILE A 4 2.20 25.31 17.67
N SER A 5 3.19 24.51 18.07
CA SER A 5 4.00 23.74 17.13
C SER A 5 3.07 22.86 16.30
N SER A 6 3.01 23.12 15.00
CA SER A 6 2.45 22.21 14.02
C SER A 6 3.22 20.88 14.10
N PRO A 7 2.58 19.72 14.30
CA PRO A 7 3.26 18.46 14.12
C PRO A 7 3.52 18.23 12.63
N SER A 8 4.77 17.88 12.37
CA SER A 8 5.45 17.84 11.09
C SER A 8 5.03 16.68 10.19
N VAL A 9 5.27 16.86 8.88
CA VAL A 9 5.57 15.81 7.90
C VAL A 9 6.50 14.76 8.54
N VAL A 10 5.98 13.66 9.06
CA VAL A 10 6.80 12.58 9.61
C VAL A 10 6.40 11.24 8.98
N GLU A 11 7.43 10.56 8.45
CA GLU A 11 7.51 9.11 8.19
C GLU A 11 7.09 8.44 6.86
N ALA A 12 6.89 9.15 5.76
CA ALA A 12 6.72 8.47 4.44
C ALA A 12 8.03 8.05 3.73
N THR A 13 9.21 8.30 4.32
CA THR A 13 10.53 8.08 3.70
C THR A 13 11.18 6.73 4.04
N ARG A 14 10.42 5.75 4.55
CA ARG A 14 10.94 4.40 4.81
C ARG A 14 11.24 3.73 3.46
N THR A 15 12.50 3.35 3.26
CA THR A 15 12.93 2.53 2.12
C THR A 15 12.68 1.06 2.42
N SER A 16 12.16 0.31 1.45
CA SER A 16 11.93 -1.14 1.58
C SER A 16 13.23 -1.85 1.98
N PRO A 17 13.22 -2.75 2.98
CA PRO A 17 14.28 -3.75 3.09
C PRO A 17 14.23 -4.65 1.85
N CYS A 18 15.39 -4.85 1.21
CA CYS A 18 15.53 -5.72 0.04
C CYS A 18 15.57 -7.19 0.50
N GLU A 19 14.45 -7.70 1.02
CA GLU A 19 14.32 -9.12 1.37
C GLU A 19 14.11 -9.97 0.09
N PRO A 20 14.69 -11.18 0.01
CA PRO A 20 14.44 -12.07 -1.10
C PRO A 20 12.94 -12.42 -1.15
N VAL A 21 12.32 -12.18 -2.31
CA VAL A 21 10.92 -12.52 -2.54
C VAL A 21 10.82 -14.00 -2.93
N GLU A 22 10.05 -14.79 -2.19
CA GLU A 22 9.85 -16.21 -2.50
C GLU A 22 8.90 -16.38 -3.69
N GLU A 23 7.82 -15.59 -3.70
CA GLU A 23 6.77 -15.67 -4.72
C GLU A 23 6.17 -14.29 -4.98
N VAL A 24 5.93 -13.95 -6.26
CA VAL A 24 5.42 -12.62 -6.65
C VAL A 24 4.35 -12.74 -7.72
N PHE A 25 3.22 -12.06 -7.49
CA PHE A 25 2.21 -11.79 -8.50
C PHE A 25 2.19 -10.31 -8.83
N SER A 26 2.00 -9.97 -10.11
CA SER A 26 1.91 -8.58 -10.53
C SER A 26 0.92 -8.37 -11.66
N ARG A 27 0.36 -7.16 -11.75
CA ARG A 27 -0.55 -6.77 -12.84
C ARG A 27 -0.50 -5.29 -13.12
N HIS A 28 -0.39 -4.94 -14.41
CA HIS A 28 -0.63 -3.58 -14.87
C HIS A 28 -2.13 -3.29 -14.92
N LEU A 29 -2.53 -2.16 -14.36
CA LEU A 29 -3.91 -1.69 -14.35
C LEU A 29 -3.99 -0.25 -14.85
N GLU A 30 -5.17 0.12 -15.34
CA GLU A 30 -5.45 1.53 -15.65
C GLU A 30 -5.49 2.35 -14.36
N ARG A 31 -5.02 3.59 -14.43
CA ARG A 31 -5.07 4.55 -13.32
C ARG A 31 -6.50 5.10 -13.19
N ARG A 32 -7.40 4.30 -12.65
CA ARG A 32 -8.78 4.67 -12.33
C ARG A 32 -9.25 3.96 -11.04
N PRO A 33 -10.17 4.56 -10.26
CA PRO A 33 -10.67 3.94 -9.03
C PRO A 33 -11.26 2.53 -9.24
N GLU A 34 -11.87 2.26 -10.40
CA GLU A 34 -12.50 0.98 -10.73
C GLU A 34 -11.48 -0.18 -10.81
N SER A 35 -10.20 0.14 -11.04
CA SER A 35 -9.10 -0.83 -11.02
C SER A 35 -8.90 -1.47 -9.64
N ALA A 36 -9.42 -0.89 -8.55
CA ALA A 36 -9.35 -1.48 -7.22
C ALA A 36 -9.96 -2.89 -7.17
N GLY A 37 -11.05 -3.14 -7.93
CA GLY A 37 -11.64 -4.48 -8.02
C GLY A 37 -10.72 -5.50 -8.68
N ALA A 38 -9.95 -5.11 -9.69
CA ALA A 38 -8.97 -5.97 -10.34
C ALA A 38 -7.73 -6.20 -9.45
N ALA A 39 -7.32 -5.19 -8.68
CA ALA A 39 -6.23 -5.28 -7.73
C ALA A 39 -6.56 -6.22 -6.56
N ARG A 40 -7.76 -6.12 -5.98
CA ARG A 40 -8.23 -7.07 -4.95
C ARG A 40 -8.21 -8.51 -5.46
N ARG A 41 -8.72 -8.77 -6.67
CA ARG A 41 -8.69 -10.11 -7.27
C ARG A 41 -7.26 -10.66 -7.41
N LEU A 42 -6.29 -9.82 -7.77
CA LEU A 42 -4.88 -10.23 -7.83
C LEU A 42 -4.37 -10.63 -6.45
N VAL A 43 -4.62 -9.79 -5.44
CA VAL A 43 -4.18 -10.01 -4.06
C VAL A 43 -4.84 -11.26 -3.46
N SER A 44 -6.16 -11.40 -3.57
CA SER A 44 -6.89 -12.60 -3.12
C SER A 44 -6.37 -13.87 -3.78
N ALA A 45 -6.12 -13.84 -5.09
CA ALA A 45 -5.60 -15.02 -5.81
C ALA A 45 -4.21 -15.42 -5.32
N ALA A 46 -3.32 -14.45 -5.10
CA ALA A 46 -1.99 -14.70 -4.55
C ALA A 46 -2.05 -15.30 -3.14
N LEU A 47 -2.81 -14.68 -2.23
CA LEU A 47 -2.94 -15.16 -0.85
C LEU A 47 -3.52 -16.57 -0.77
N ARG A 48 -4.55 -16.89 -1.56
CA ARG A 48 -5.11 -18.24 -1.65
C ARG A 48 -4.12 -19.25 -2.20
N SER A 49 -3.30 -18.87 -3.19
CA SER A 49 -2.26 -19.76 -3.70
C SER A 49 -1.18 -20.07 -2.66
N TRP A 50 -1.02 -19.21 -1.65
CA TRP A 50 -0.06 -19.37 -0.56
C TRP A 50 -0.66 -19.92 0.74
N GLY A 51 -1.98 -20.15 0.79
CA GLY A 51 -2.70 -20.58 2.01
C GLY A 51 -2.74 -19.52 3.11
N LEU A 52 -2.80 -18.22 2.73
CA LEU A 52 -2.78 -17.06 3.62
C LEU A 52 -4.13 -16.29 3.60
N GLU A 53 -5.25 -17.02 3.50
CA GLU A 53 -6.59 -16.45 3.36
C GLU A 53 -7.04 -15.61 4.56
N SER A 54 -6.46 -15.85 5.75
CA SER A 54 -6.69 -15.03 6.96
C SER A 54 -6.38 -13.55 6.73
N ALA A 55 -5.44 -13.23 5.85
CA ALA A 55 -5.02 -11.88 5.54
C ALA A 55 -5.85 -11.22 4.42
N GLU A 56 -6.77 -11.95 3.78
CA GLU A 56 -7.44 -11.49 2.55
C GLU A 56 -8.21 -10.19 2.76
N THR A 57 -8.90 -10.05 3.89
CA THR A 57 -9.68 -8.85 4.25
C THR A 57 -8.78 -7.61 4.34
N ASP A 58 -7.72 -7.67 5.14
CA ASP A 58 -6.82 -6.54 5.39
C ASP A 58 -6.01 -6.20 4.13
N ALA A 59 -5.53 -7.22 3.42
CA ALA A 59 -4.80 -7.06 2.18
C ALA A 59 -5.65 -6.41 1.08
N CYS A 60 -6.94 -6.79 0.98
CA CYS A 60 -7.88 -6.19 0.04
C CYS A 60 -8.20 -4.73 0.36
N LEU A 61 -8.25 -4.39 1.65
CA LEU A 61 -8.43 -3.01 2.09
C LEU A 61 -7.20 -2.19 1.74
N ILE A 62 -6.00 -2.65 2.13
CA ILE A 62 -4.72 -2.01 1.81
C ILE A 62 -4.59 -1.73 0.31
N VAL A 63 -4.79 -2.73 -0.54
CA VAL A 63 -4.61 -2.54 -2.00
C VAL A 63 -5.65 -1.57 -2.58
N SER A 64 -6.85 -1.51 -2.01
CA SER A 64 -7.88 -0.56 -2.43
C SER A 64 -7.49 0.87 -2.10
N GLU A 65 -6.94 1.10 -0.91
CA GLU A 65 -6.43 2.42 -0.50
C GLU A 65 -5.23 2.85 -1.35
N LEU A 66 -4.27 1.95 -1.60
CA LEU A 66 -3.12 2.27 -2.45
C LEU A 66 -3.52 2.59 -3.89
N VAL A 67 -4.45 1.82 -4.47
CA VAL A 67 -4.96 2.07 -5.82
C VAL A 67 -5.81 3.34 -5.88
N GLY A 68 -6.62 3.62 -4.85
CA GLY A 68 -7.37 4.88 -4.72
C GLY A 68 -6.44 6.09 -4.70
N ASN A 69 -5.41 6.05 -3.86
CA ASN A 69 -4.39 7.09 -3.79
C ASN A 69 -3.66 7.28 -5.13
N ALA A 70 -3.28 6.18 -5.78
CA ALA A 70 -2.66 6.27 -7.10
C ALA A 70 -3.62 6.82 -8.16
N ALA A 71 -4.91 6.47 -8.09
CA ALA A 71 -5.94 6.97 -9.00
C ALA A 71 -6.16 8.49 -8.88
N LEU A 72 -6.09 9.02 -7.66
CA LEU A 72 -6.23 10.44 -7.39
C LEU A 72 -4.97 11.23 -7.74
N HIS A 73 -3.78 10.73 -7.37
CA HIS A 73 -2.56 11.54 -7.34
C HIS A 73 -1.50 11.16 -8.39
N ALA A 74 -1.57 9.99 -9.03
CA ALA A 74 -0.59 9.63 -10.05
C ALA A 74 -0.84 10.38 -11.37
N ARG A 75 0.24 10.75 -12.06
CA ARG A 75 0.18 11.54 -13.30
C ARG A 75 -0.03 10.72 -14.59
N TYR A 76 0.26 9.42 -14.56
CA TYR A 76 0.25 8.57 -15.75
C TYR A 76 -0.93 7.60 -15.78
N SER A 77 -1.35 7.19 -16.97
CA SER A 77 -2.56 6.39 -17.20
C SER A 77 -2.51 4.94 -16.68
N ARG A 78 -1.36 4.47 -16.19
CA ARG A 78 -1.17 3.09 -15.73
C ARG A 78 -0.42 3.02 -14.41
N ILE A 79 -0.79 2.02 -13.62
CA ILE A 79 -0.13 1.61 -12.38
C ILE A 79 0.27 0.14 -12.49
N LEU A 80 1.24 -0.30 -11.69
CA LEU A 80 1.60 -1.69 -11.51
C LEU A 80 1.29 -2.08 -10.07
N VAL A 81 0.43 -3.07 -9.88
CA VAL A 81 0.18 -3.66 -8.57
C VAL A 81 1.05 -4.90 -8.43
N THR A 82 1.73 -5.04 -7.30
CA THR A 82 2.52 -6.23 -6.96
C THR A 82 2.12 -6.75 -5.59
N VAL A 83 2.04 -8.07 -5.45
CA VAL A 83 1.92 -8.75 -4.16
C VAL A 83 3.03 -9.79 -4.11
N ALA A 84 3.83 -9.76 -3.06
CA ALA A 84 4.99 -10.64 -2.89
C ALA A 84 4.93 -11.29 -1.51
N ARG A 85 5.21 -12.58 -1.43
CA ARG A 85 5.51 -13.25 -0.17
C ARG A 85 6.99 -13.05 0.12
N VAL A 86 7.30 -12.27 1.17
CA VAL A 86 8.67 -11.97 1.57
C VAL A 86 9.15 -12.91 2.67
N GLN A 87 8.22 -13.41 3.50
CA GLN A 87 8.45 -14.47 4.50
C GLN A 87 7.19 -15.35 4.59
N PRO A 88 7.22 -16.51 5.26
CA PRO A 88 6.06 -17.40 5.38
C PRO A 88 4.78 -16.72 5.87
N ASP A 89 4.88 -15.76 6.77
CA ASP A 89 3.78 -15.01 7.39
C ASP A 89 3.83 -13.50 7.11
N LEU A 90 4.62 -13.07 6.13
CA LEU A 90 4.79 -11.66 5.79
C LEU A 90 4.63 -11.45 4.28
N VAL A 91 3.66 -10.62 3.91
CA VAL A 91 3.40 -10.26 2.52
C VAL A 91 3.63 -8.78 2.29
N ARG A 92 4.21 -8.45 1.14
CA ARG A 92 4.37 -7.09 0.66
C ARG A 92 3.35 -6.80 -0.42
N ILE A 93 2.51 -5.79 -0.19
CA ILE A 93 1.55 -5.25 -1.17
C ILE A 93 2.08 -3.90 -1.62
N ALA A 94 2.17 -3.69 -2.92
CA ALA A 94 2.68 -2.43 -3.43
C ALA A 94 2.03 -1.98 -4.73
N VAL A 95 2.07 -0.67 -4.93
CA VAL A 95 1.65 0.01 -6.15
C VAL A 95 2.81 0.86 -6.65
N VAL A 96 3.26 0.58 -7.87
CA VAL A 96 4.18 1.43 -8.60
C VAL A 96 3.38 2.33 -9.54
N ASP A 97 3.64 3.62 -9.47
CA ASP A 97 3.15 4.58 -10.44
C ASP A 97 4.31 5.42 -10.99
N ARG A 98 4.15 5.95 -12.20
CA ARG A 98 5.19 6.77 -12.87
C ARG A 98 5.19 8.24 -12.41
N SER A 99 4.65 8.57 -11.24
CA SER A 99 4.62 9.92 -10.68
C SER A 99 5.79 10.17 -9.74
N ARG A 100 6.31 11.40 -9.75
CA ARG A 100 7.29 11.90 -8.77
C ARG A 100 6.62 12.53 -7.53
N ALA A 101 5.30 12.68 -7.53
CA ALA A 101 4.57 13.23 -6.39
C ALA A 101 4.53 12.18 -5.27
N LEU A 102 5.07 12.48 -4.09
CA LEU A 102 4.97 11.60 -2.93
C LEU A 102 3.50 11.45 -2.49
N PRO A 103 3.09 10.32 -1.89
CA PRO A 103 1.82 10.24 -1.19
C PRO A 103 1.84 11.26 -0.05
N GLU A 104 0.84 12.13 0.01
CA GLU A 104 0.66 13.02 1.15
C GLU A 104 -0.17 12.28 2.20
N LEU A 105 0.39 12.12 3.40
CA LEU A 105 -0.36 11.70 4.58
C LEU A 105 -1.18 12.90 5.05
N HIS A 106 -2.48 12.92 4.77
CA HIS A 106 -3.39 13.93 5.32
C HIS A 106 -4.01 13.39 6.60
N GLU A 107 -3.88 14.11 7.72
CA GLU A 107 -4.77 13.91 8.86
C GLU A 107 -6.19 14.34 8.43
N PRO A 108 -7.20 13.48 8.51
CA PRO A 108 -8.53 13.81 8.03
C PRO A 108 -9.13 14.94 8.90
N GLY A 109 -9.56 16.02 8.24
CA GLY A 109 -10.53 16.93 8.85
C GLY A 109 -11.83 16.17 9.15
N ALA A 110 -12.59 16.59 10.16
CA ALA A 110 -13.76 15.87 10.71
C ALA A 110 -14.85 15.49 9.68
N HIS A 111 -14.79 16.01 8.44
CA HIS A 111 -15.74 15.78 7.36
C HIS A 111 -15.09 15.36 6.02
N GLU A 112 -13.78 15.12 5.97
CA GLU A 112 -13.09 14.69 4.74
C GLU A 112 -12.77 13.19 4.77
N GLU A 113 -13.21 12.47 3.74
CA GLU A 113 -12.84 11.07 3.51
C GLU A 113 -11.39 10.93 3.00
N SER A 114 -10.84 12.00 2.42
CA SER A 114 -9.49 12.08 1.88
C SER A 114 -8.46 12.28 3.00
N GLY A 115 -7.93 11.18 3.53
CA GLY A 115 -6.92 11.20 4.61
C GLY A 115 -6.97 9.97 5.53
N ARG A 116 -8.11 9.27 5.57
CA ARG A 116 -8.24 8.03 6.36
C ARG A 116 -7.47 6.85 5.78
N GLY A 117 -7.28 6.79 4.46
CA GLY A 117 -6.74 5.62 3.78
C GLY A 117 -5.38 5.18 4.29
N LEU A 118 -4.43 6.10 4.44
CA LEU A 118 -3.11 5.78 4.96
C LEU A 118 -3.09 5.55 6.48
N ALA A 119 -3.96 6.24 7.26
CA ALA A 119 -4.12 5.95 8.68
C ALA A 119 -4.69 4.53 8.92
N THR A 120 -5.60 4.07 8.05
CA THR A 120 -6.10 2.69 8.06
C THR A 120 -5.00 1.71 7.66
N VAL A 121 -4.21 2.00 6.63
CA VAL A 121 -3.04 1.19 6.25
C VAL A 121 -2.06 1.10 7.42
N ASP A 122 -1.74 2.22 8.07
CA ASP A 122 -0.83 2.30 9.20
C ASP A 122 -1.28 1.41 10.37
N ALA A 123 -2.56 1.49 10.73
CA ALA A 123 -3.18 0.67 11.77
C ALA A 123 -3.13 -0.84 11.45
N LEU A 124 -3.32 -1.23 10.18
CA LEU A 124 -3.28 -2.64 9.75
C LEU A 124 -1.86 -3.22 9.70
N CYS A 125 -0.87 -2.40 9.34
CA CYS A 125 0.51 -2.87 9.15
C CYS A 125 1.45 -2.53 10.32
N GLY A 126 0.96 -1.86 11.37
CA GLY A 126 1.77 -1.42 12.49
C GLY A 126 2.89 -0.45 12.08
N GLY A 127 2.61 0.44 11.12
CA GLY A 127 3.58 1.41 10.60
C GLY A 127 4.64 0.83 9.65
N ARG A 128 4.46 -0.39 9.14
CA ARG A 128 5.37 -1.02 8.19
C ARG A 128 4.98 -0.75 6.73
N TRP A 129 4.99 0.52 6.36
CA TRP A 129 4.78 0.96 4.99
C TRP A 129 5.78 2.06 4.63
N GLY A 130 5.90 2.35 3.35
CA GLY A 130 6.84 3.34 2.88
C GLY A 130 6.72 3.63 1.40
N VAL A 131 7.64 4.46 0.92
CA VAL A 131 7.71 4.91 -0.46
C VAL A 131 9.15 4.85 -0.93
N ASP A 132 9.40 4.01 -1.92
CA ASP A 132 10.68 4.01 -2.61
C ASP A 132 10.58 4.95 -3.83
N PRO A 133 11.30 6.08 -3.84
CA PRO A 133 11.35 6.92 -5.03
C PRO A 133 12.11 6.18 -6.13
N LEU A 134 11.51 6.12 -7.32
CA LEU A 134 12.15 5.60 -8.53
C LEU A 134 12.52 6.78 -9.43
N GLY A 135 13.60 6.64 -10.23
CA GLY A 135 14.00 7.72 -11.15
C GLY A 135 12.87 8.17 -12.10
N TRP A 136 11.92 7.26 -12.36
CA TRP A 136 10.77 7.40 -13.24
C TRP A 136 9.41 7.40 -12.53
N GLY A 137 9.36 7.32 -11.19
CA GLY A 137 8.09 7.12 -10.48
C GLY A 137 8.24 6.97 -8.96
N LYS A 138 7.27 6.31 -8.34
CA LYS A 138 7.35 5.89 -6.94
C LYS A 138 6.78 4.49 -6.78
N HIS A 139 7.28 3.80 -5.78
CA HIS A 139 6.82 2.49 -5.38
C HIS A 139 6.34 2.60 -3.93
N VAL A 140 5.02 2.64 -3.75
CA VAL A 140 4.38 2.70 -2.43
C VAL A 140 4.12 1.27 -1.99
N TRP A 141 4.61 0.89 -0.83
CA TRP A 141 4.60 -0.49 -0.35
C TRP A 141 4.12 -0.58 1.10
N VAL A 142 3.55 -1.73 1.44
CA VAL A 142 3.06 -2.08 2.78
C VAL A 142 3.47 -3.52 3.08
N LEU A 143 3.99 -3.77 4.27
CA LEU A 143 4.26 -5.11 4.80
C LEU A 143 3.14 -5.50 5.76
N LEU A 144 2.37 -6.52 5.39
CA LEU A 144 1.27 -7.07 6.15
C LEU A 144 1.69 -8.43 6.72
N GLU A 145 1.64 -8.55 8.04
CA GLU A 145 1.70 -9.85 8.70
C GLU A 145 0.39 -10.58 8.42
N THR A 146 0.47 -11.78 7.86
CA THR A 146 -0.73 -12.50 7.42
C THR A 146 -1.47 -13.18 8.55
N GLY A 147 -1.03 -12.96 9.80
CA GLY A 147 -1.43 -13.72 10.97
C GLY A 147 -1.18 -15.19 10.68
N GLY A 148 0.05 -15.66 10.92
CA GLY A 148 0.34 -17.09 10.78
C GLY A 148 -0.76 -17.89 11.47
N ALA A 149 -1.27 -18.93 10.81
CA ALA A 149 -1.97 -20.01 11.50
C ALA A 149 -0.99 -20.53 12.56
N GLY A 150 -1.12 -20.04 13.79
CA GLY A 150 -0.08 -20.22 14.79
C GLY A 150 -0.39 -19.54 16.11
N ARG A 151 -1.33 -20.10 16.86
CA ARG A 151 -0.98 -21.15 17.83
C ARG A 151 -2.03 -22.25 17.85
#